data_AF-A0A7X2PMZ6-F1
#
_entry.id   AF-A0A7X2PMZ6-F1
#
_cell.length_a   1.000
_cell.length_b   1.000
_cell.length_c   1.000
_cell.angle_alpha   90.00
_cell.angle_beta   90.00
_cell.angle_gamma   90.00
#
_symmetry.space_group_name_H-M   'P 1'
#
loop_
_entity.id
_entity.type
_entity.pdbx_description
1 polymer ?
#
loop_
_entity_poly.entity_id
_entity_poly.type
_entity_poly.pdbx_seq_one_letter_code
_entity_poly.pdbx_strand_id
1 'polypeptide(L)'
;MSVTISKARESLFTLVDAAEKGEKVEFTHKGTRFFIVAETKPSKLSRLKPMPILAPGTTIEDFDQATKDMQAETLAAWERNNG
;
A
#
# COMPACT_ATOMS: atom_id res chain seq x y z
N MET A 1 17.16 -15.45 -2.97
CA MET A 1 17.60 -16.82 -3.31
C MET A 1 18.93 -16.74 -4.04
N SER A 2 19.94 -17.56 -3.71
CA SER A 2 21.27 -17.54 -4.37
C SER A 2 21.35 -18.63 -5.44
N VAL A 3 21.44 -18.24 -6.71
CA VAL A 3 21.45 -19.18 -7.85
C VAL A 3 22.82 -19.17 -8.56
N THR A 4 23.18 -20.27 -9.21
CA THR A 4 24.39 -20.34 -10.06
C THR A 4 24.14 -19.64 -11.40
N ILE A 5 25.18 -19.09 -12.03
CA ILE A 5 25.07 -18.38 -13.32
C ILE A 5 24.42 -19.23 -14.43
N SER A 6 24.69 -20.54 -14.44
CA SER A 6 24.14 -21.47 -15.44
C SER A 6 22.63 -21.60 -15.29
N LYS A 7 22.15 -21.73 -14.05
CA LYS A 7 20.72 -21.80 -13.74
C LYS A 7 20.04 -20.44 -13.93
N ALA A 8 20.73 -19.35 -13.64
CA ALA A 8 20.24 -18.01 -13.92
C ALA A 8 20.01 -17.78 -15.43
N ARG A 9 20.90 -18.31 -16.29
CA ARG A 9 20.72 -18.24 -17.75
C ARG A 9 19.53 -19.07 -18.23
N GLU A 10 19.35 -20.28 -17.72
CA GLU A 10 18.21 -21.14 -18.09
C GLU A 10 16.86 -20.59 -17.62
N SER A 11 16.85 -19.94 -16.46
CA SER A 11 15.62 -19.50 -15.78
C SER A 11 15.47 -17.98 -15.75
N LEU A 12 16.07 -17.26 -16.71
CA LEU A 12 16.14 -15.80 -16.71
C LEU A 12 14.77 -15.15 -16.59
N PHE A 13 13.79 -15.57 -17.39
CA PHE A 13 12.43 -15.03 -17.35
C PHE A 13 11.74 -15.27 -16.00
N THR A 14 11.87 -16.47 -15.43
CA THR A 14 11.30 -16.79 -14.11
C THR A 14 11.93 -15.93 -13.00
N LEU A 15 13.22 -15.63 -13.11
CA LEU A 15 13.92 -14.75 -12.17
C LEU A 15 13.49 -13.28 -12.33
N VAL A 16 13.20 -12.85 -13.55
CA VAL A 16 12.62 -11.52 -13.83
C VAL A 16 11.21 -11.43 -13.25
N ASP A 17 10.35 -12.43 -13.47
CA ASP A 17 8.99 -12.47 -12.89
C ASP A 17 9.02 -12.41 -11.35
N ALA A 18 9.98 -13.08 -10.72
CA ALA A 18 10.18 -13.02 -9.28
C ALA A 18 10.64 -11.62 -8.83
N ALA A 19 11.56 -11.00 -9.56
CA ALA A 19 12.03 -9.64 -9.29
C ALA A 19 10.91 -8.60 -9.47
N GLU A 20 10.03 -8.76 -10.46
CA GLU A 20 8.83 -7.92 -10.66
C GLU A 20 7.84 -8.04 -9.49
N LYS A 21 7.70 -9.23 -8.91
CA LYS A 21 6.89 -9.46 -7.70
C LYS A 21 7.55 -8.90 -6.43
N GLY A 22 8.79 -8.43 -6.52
CA GLY A 22 9.55 -7.84 -5.43
C GLY A 22 10.40 -8.83 -4.63
N GLU A 23 10.61 -10.05 -5.15
CA GLU A 23 11.53 -11.01 -4.55
C GLU A 23 12.98 -10.63 -4.85
N LYS A 24 13.86 -10.83 -3.86
CA LYS A 24 15.29 -10.55 -4.01
C LYS A 24 15.99 -11.74 -4.66
N VAL A 25 16.32 -11.59 -5.94
CA VAL A 25 17.08 -12.58 -6.71
C VAL A 25 18.56 -12.21 -6.71
N GLU A 26 19.39 -13.14 -6.25
CA GLU A 26 20.84 -12.98 -6.19
C GLU A 26 21.52 -14.16 -6.90
N PHE A 27 22.61 -13.91 -7.61
CA PHE A 27 23.42 -14.98 -8.19
C PHE A 27 24.91 -14.64 -8.14
N THR A 28 25.75 -15.66 -8.07
CA THR A 28 27.20 -15.50 -8.00
C THR A 28 27.85 -15.99 -9.29
N HIS A 29 28.72 -15.17 -9.88
CA HIS A 29 29.54 -15.53 -11.03
C HIS A 29 31.00 -15.19 -10.77
N LYS A 30 31.86 -16.21 -10.78
CA LYS A 30 33.33 -16.06 -10.59
C LYS A 30 33.70 -15.26 -9.32
N GLY A 31 32.98 -15.49 -8.22
CA GLY A 31 33.19 -14.80 -6.94
C GLY A 31 32.50 -13.44 -6.81
N THR A 32 31.97 -12.88 -7.90
CA THR A 32 31.19 -11.63 -7.88
C THR A 32 29.71 -11.92 -7.69
N ARG A 33 29.08 -11.20 -6.77
CA ARG A 33 27.64 -11.28 -6.50
C ARG A 33 26.88 -10.25 -7.35
N PHE A 34 25.83 -10.70 -8.02
CA PHE A 34 24.91 -9.91 -8.81
C PHE A 34 23.50 -10.03 -8.23
N PHE A 35 22.71 -8.97 -8.37
CA PHE A 35 21.31 -8.92 -7.95
C PHE A 35 20.43 -8.41 -9.08
N ILE A 36 19.22 -8.97 -9.18
CA ILE A 36 18.19 -8.50 -10.10
C ILE A 36 17.12 -7.79 -9.28
N VAL A 37 16.81 -6.55 -9.66
CA VAL A 37 15.76 -5.73 -9.07
C VAL A 37 15.03 -5.02 -10.20
N ALA A 38 13.69 -5.01 -10.15
CA ALA A 38 12.90 -4.22 -11.07
C ALA A 38 13.19 -2.72 -10.84
N GLU A 39 13.52 -2.01 -11.92
CA GLU A 39 13.83 -0.56 -11.90
C GLU A 39 12.62 0.24 -11.41
N THR A 40 11.42 -0.14 -11.84
CA THR A 40 10.15 0.41 -11.39
C THR A 40 9.37 -0.67 -10.65
N LYS A 41 9.25 -0.55 -9.34
CA LYS A 41 8.31 -1.39 -8.57
C LYS A 41 6.90 -0.89 -8.83
N PRO A 42 5.99 -1.68 -9.43
CA PRO A 42 4.59 -1.32 -9.42
C PRO A 42 4.17 -1.15 -7.95
N SER A 43 3.71 0.05 -7.60
CA SER A 43 3.32 0.36 -6.23
C SER A 43 2.32 -0.68 -5.74
N LYS A 44 2.56 -1.33 -4.61
CA LYS A 44 1.57 -2.26 -4.03
C LYS A 44 0.22 -1.56 -3.78
N LEU A 45 0.24 -0.24 -3.62
CA LEU A 45 -0.93 0.60 -3.44
C LEU A 45 -1.72 0.80 -4.74
N SER A 46 -1.14 0.59 -5.92
CA SER A 46 -1.87 0.70 -7.20
C SER A 46 -2.91 -0.42 -7.39
N ARG A 47 -2.79 -1.50 -6.61
CA ARG A 47 -3.76 -2.61 -6.58
C ARG A 47 -4.86 -2.40 -5.55
N LEU A 48 -4.74 -1.41 -4.67
CA LEU A 48 -5.75 -1.13 -3.66
C LEU A 48 -6.91 -0.37 -4.31
N LYS A 49 -8.11 -0.94 -4.26
CA LYS A 49 -9.33 -0.19 -4.53
C LYS A 49 -9.64 0.66 -3.30
N PRO A 50 -9.91 1.96 -3.45
CA PRO A 50 -10.43 2.77 -2.35
C PRO A 50 -11.69 2.11 -1.79
N MET A 51 -11.71 1.87 -0.49
CA MET A 51 -12.89 1.35 0.18
C MET A 51 -13.78 2.55 0.56
N PRO A 52 -15.05 2.59 0.12
CA PRO A 52 -15.96 3.63 0.57
C PRO A 52 -16.20 3.45 2.07
N ILE A 53 -15.76 4.44 2.86
CA ILE A 53 -15.97 4.49 4.32
C ILE A 53 -17.28 5.17 4.70
N LEU A 54 -17.89 5.90 3.76
CA LEU A 54 -19.20 6.51 3.92
C LEU A 54 -20.28 5.48 3.59
N ALA A 55 -21.39 5.57 4.33
CA ALA A 55 -22.56 4.77 4.02
C ALA A 55 -23.09 5.12 2.60
N PRO A 56 -23.76 4.17 1.92
CA PRO A 56 -24.33 4.42 0.61
C PRO A 56 -25.28 5.62 0.64
N GLY A 57 -25.07 6.59 -0.24
CA GLY A 57 -25.91 7.80 -0.33
C GLY A 57 -25.52 8.92 0.63
N THR A 58 -24.48 8.75 1.46
CA THR A 58 -23.94 9.80 2.32
C THR A 58 -22.77 10.50 1.65
N THR A 59 -22.81 11.83 1.65
CA THR A 59 -21.75 12.69 1.13
C THR A 59 -20.79 13.14 2.24
N ILE A 60 -19.66 13.74 1.88
CA ILE A 60 -18.72 14.31 2.87
C ILE A 60 -19.39 15.51 3.56
N GLU A 61 -20.17 16.26 2.82
CA GLU A 61 -20.93 17.42 3.30
C GLU A 61 -21.94 17.02 4.38
N ASP A 62 -22.62 15.87 4.21
CA ASP A 62 -23.53 15.33 5.23
C ASP A 62 -22.79 14.98 6.53
N PHE A 63 -21.59 14.40 6.41
CA PHE A 63 -20.74 14.07 7.56
C PHE A 63 -20.25 15.31 8.28
N ASP A 64 -19.82 16.34 7.54
CA ASP A 64 -19.37 17.60 8.10
C ASP A 64 -20.49 18.32 8.85
N GLN A 65 -21.71 18.30 8.30
CA GLN A 65 -22.87 18.89 8.95
C GLN A 65 -23.24 18.14 10.23
N ALA A 66 -23.31 16.81 10.19
CA ALA A 66 -23.56 15.99 11.37
C ALA A 66 -22.52 16.22 12.48
N THR A 67 -21.25 16.41 12.10
CA THR A 67 -20.18 16.72 13.05
C THR A 67 -20.37 18.07 13.72
N LYS A 68 -20.76 19.11 12.96
CA LYS A 68 -21.04 20.45 13.50
C LYS A 68 -22.24 20.43 14.45
N ASP A 69 -23.30 19.74 14.08
CA ASP A 69 -24.52 19.63 14.89
C ASP A 69 -24.21 18.94 16.23
N MET A 70 -23.46 17.83 16.18
CA MET A 70 -23.01 17.12 17.39
C MET A 70 -22.13 18.01 18.30
N GLN A 71 -21.23 18.82 17.73
CA GLN A 71 -20.40 19.76 18.48
C GLN A 71 -21.24 20.85 19.15
N ALA A 72 -22.22 21.41 18.43
CA ALA A 72 -23.12 22.44 18.95
C ALA A 72 -23.98 21.90 20.10
N GLU A 73 -24.53 20.69 19.96
CA GLU A 73 -25.29 20.02 21.01
C GLU A 73 -24.43 19.74 22.26
N THR A 74 -23.19 19.31 22.04
CA THR A 74 -22.23 19.05 23.13
C THR A 74 -21.91 20.33 23.90
N LEU A 75 -21.66 21.44 23.20
CA LEU A 75 -21.40 22.75 23.81
C LEU A 75 -22.62 23.23 24.61
N ALA A 76 -23.82 23.16 24.02
CA ALA A 76 -25.05 23.54 24.71
C ALA A 76 -25.36 22.66 25.94
N ALA A 77 -25.03 21.37 25.88
CA ALA A 77 -25.13 20.48 27.04
C ALA A 77 -24.13 20.85 28.14
N TRP A 78 -22.90 21.21 27.77
CA TRP A 78 -21.90 21.67 28.72
C TRP A 78 -22.31 22.98 29.41
N GLU A 79 -22.80 23.97 28.66
CA GLU A 79 -23.29 25.24 29.21
C GLU A 79 -24.46 25.03 30.17
N ARG A 80 -25.40 24.13 29.85
CA ARG A 80 -26.52 23.80 30.77
C ARG A 80 -26.07 23.15 32.08
N ASN A 81 -24.97 22.40 32.06
CA ASN A 81 -24.48 21.67 33.24
C ASN A 81 -23.45 22.48 34.05
N ASN A 82 -22.91 23.56 33.50
CA ASN A 82 -21.83 24.34 34.13
C ASN A 82 -22.09 25.86 34.19
N GLY A 83 -23.27 26.32 33.76
CA GLY A 83 -23.71 27.72 33.77
C GLY A 83 -24.74 28.04 34.84
#